data_AF-A0A8B3RZR4-F1
#
_entry.id   AF-A0A8B3RZR4-F1
#
_cell.length_a   1.000
_cell.length_b   1.000
_cell.length_c   1.000
_cell.angle_alpha   90.00
_cell.angle_beta   90.00
_cell.angle_gamma   90.00
#
_symmetry.space_group_name_H-M   'P 1'
#
loop_
_entity.id
_entity.type
_entity.pdbx_description
1 polymer ?
#
loop_
_entity_poly.entity_id
_entity_poly.type
_entity_poly.pdbx_seq_one_letter_code
_entity_poly.pdbx_strand_id
1 'polypeptide(L)'
;MHKEELIHLHTLMVQLKRYFEEGGCNKVFPGYESLQISPVHVHRSKAEHKHAIFVLGNELARAMEEDEFSGFGRTSVRMQELANHCIPPMLKV
;
A
#
# COMPACT_ATOMS: atom_id res chain seq x y z
N MET A 1 2.73 23.79 -6.13
CA MET A 1 2.14 22.86 -7.12
C MET A 1 0.92 23.50 -7.75
N HIS A 2 0.97 23.63 -9.08
CA HIS A 2 -0.15 24.01 -9.93
C HIS A 2 -1.20 22.90 -9.99
N LYS A 3 -2.41 23.24 -10.48
CA LYS A 3 -3.53 22.28 -10.51
C LYS A 3 -3.26 21.14 -11.49
N GLU A 4 -2.74 21.47 -12.67
CA GLU A 4 -2.39 20.50 -13.70
C GLU A 4 -1.35 19.49 -13.21
N GLU A 5 -0.32 19.97 -12.49
CA GLU A 5 0.68 19.10 -11.87
C GLU A 5 0.06 18.13 -10.85
N LEU A 6 -0.92 18.58 -10.07
CA LEU A 6 -1.64 17.73 -9.13
C LEU A 6 -2.51 16.68 -9.83
N ILE A 7 -3.22 17.07 -10.90
CA ILE A 7 -4.04 16.13 -11.67
C ILE A 7 -3.14 15.10 -12.37
N HIS A 8 -2.00 15.53 -12.89
CA HIS A 8 -1.01 14.65 -13.51
C HIS A 8 -0.44 13.66 -12.49
N LEU A 9 -0.02 14.14 -11.32
CA LEU A 9 0.45 13.28 -10.23
C LEU A 9 -0.64 12.31 -9.77
N HIS A 10 -1.89 12.77 -9.64
CA HIS A 10 -3.01 11.91 -9.28
C HIS A 10 -3.24 10.81 -10.32
N THR A 11 -3.09 11.13 -11.60
CA THR A 11 -3.16 10.15 -12.70
C THR A 11 -2.09 9.07 -12.56
N LEU A 12 -0.84 9.47 -12.32
CA LEU A 12 0.27 8.53 -12.13
C LEU A 12 0.05 7.62 -10.92
N MET A 13 -0.46 8.17 -9.80
CA MET A 13 -0.76 7.38 -8.61
C MET A 13 -1.86 6.33 -8.86
N VAL A 14 -2.89 6.67 -9.64
CA VAL A 14 -3.94 5.72 -10.03
C VAL A 14 -3.42 4.64 -10.99
N GLN A 15 -2.50 4.99 -11.90
CA GLN A 15 -1.84 3.99 -12.74
C GLN A 15 -1.00 3.03 -11.90
N LEU A 16 -0.30 3.53 -10.88
CA LEU A 16 0.47 2.71 -9.96
C LEU A 16 -0.45 1.80 -9.13
N LYS A 17 -1.56 2.32 -8.60
CA LYS A 17 -2.62 1.53 -7.93
C LYS A 17 -3.03 0.33 -8.81
N ARG A 18 -3.36 0.59 -10.07
CA ARG A 18 -3.77 -0.46 -11.03
C ARG A 18 -2.68 -1.49 -11.28
N TYR A 19 -1.42 -1.07 -11.37
CA TYR A 19 -0.29 -1.99 -11.51
C TYR A 19 -0.22 -2.99 -10.35
N PHE A 20 -0.42 -2.53 -9.10
CA PHE A 20 -0.47 -3.42 -7.94
C PHE A 20 -1.69 -4.36 -7.97
N GLU A 21 -2.86 -3.86 -8.38
CA GLU A 21 -4.08 -4.68 -8.51
C GLU A 21 -3.94 -5.78 -9.57
N GLU A 22 -3.33 -5.45 -10.72
CA GLU A 22 -3.08 -6.38 -11.83
C GLU A 22 -1.98 -7.40 -11.48
N GLY A 23 -1.03 -7.05 -10.60
CA GLY A 23 0.07 -7.91 -10.15
C GLY A 23 -0.31 -9.07 -9.22
N GLY A 24 -1.60 -9.36 -9.03
CA GLY A 24 -2.07 -10.47 -8.19
C GLY A 24 -2.01 -10.19 -6.68
N CYS A 25 -1.54 -9.00 -6.30
CA CYS A 25 -1.79 -8.45 -4.98
C CYS A 25 -3.27 -8.13 -4.90
N ASN A 26 -4.04 -8.90 -4.11
CA ASN A 26 -5.43 -8.57 -3.75
C ASN A 26 -5.49 -7.35 -2.79
N LYS A 27 -4.65 -6.35 -3.06
CA LYS A 27 -4.46 -5.14 -2.28
C LYS A 27 -5.48 -4.15 -2.78
N VAL A 28 -6.59 -4.11 -2.05
CA VAL A 28 -7.65 -3.14 -2.25
C VAL A 28 -7.19 -1.81 -1.64
N PHE A 29 -7.55 -0.69 -2.27
CA PHE A 29 -7.27 0.66 -1.79
C PHE A 29 -8.57 1.32 -1.28
N PRO A 30 -9.15 0.80 -0.18
CA PRO A 30 -10.49 1.20 0.26
C PRO A 30 -10.54 2.65 0.73
N GLY A 31 -9.44 3.17 1.29
CA GLY A 31 -9.33 4.56 1.71
C GLY A 31 -9.49 5.48 0.52
N TYR A 32 -8.74 5.23 -0.55
CA TYR A 32 -8.88 6.00 -1.79
C TYR A 32 -10.27 5.85 -2.44
N GLU A 33 -10.81 4.63 -2.52
CA GLU A 33 -12.14 4.39 -3.14
C GLU A 33 -13.27 5.08 -2.38
N SER A 34 -13.18 5.21 -1.06
CA SER A 34 -14.15 5.94 -0.26
C SER A 34 -14.24 7.44 -0.59
N LEU A 35 -13.17 8.03 -1.14
CA LEU A 35 -13.14 9.44 -1.50
C LEU A 35 -13.94 9.76 -2.76
N GLN A 36 -14.31 8.76 -3.56
CA GLN A 36 -15.09 8.91 -4.80
C GLN A 36 -14.54 10.02 -5.72
N ILE A 37 -13.21 10.13 -5.76
CA ILE A 37 -12.49 11.08 -6.58
C ILE A 37 -11.61 10.34 -7.58
N SER A 38 -11.46 10.93 -8.77
CA SER A 38 -10.71 10.37 -9.87
C SER A 38 -9.96 11.51 -10.56
N PRO A 39 -8.81 11.25 -11.22
CA PRO A 39 -8.08 12.27 -11.98
C PRO A 39 -8.94 12.98 -13.04
N VAL A 40 -9.97 12.31 -13.57
CA VAL A 40 -10.90 12.89 -14.55
C VAL A 40 -11.78 13.99 -13.96
N HIS A 41 -11.92 14.06 -12.63
CA HIS A 41 -12.70 15.09 -11.95
C HIS A 41 -11.93 16.41 -11.86
N VAL A 42 -11.44 16.93 -12.99
CA VAL A 42 -10.59 18.13 -13.09
C VAL A 42 -11.23 19.40 -12.51
N HIS A 43 -12.55 19.42 -12.32
CA HIS A 43 -13.29 20.53 -11.70
C HIS A 43 -13.20 20.54 -10.18
N ARG A 44 -12.83 19.41 -9.55
CA ARG A 44 -12.65 19.31 -8.10
C ARG A 44 -11.53 20.21 -7.60
N SER A 45 -11.53 20.50 -6.31
CA SER A 45 -10.57 21.41 -5.70
C SER A 45 -9.15 20.83 -5.68
N LYS A 46 -8.15 21.72 -5.61
CA LYS A 46 -6.76 21.30 -5.40
C LYS A 46 -6.58 20.51 -4.10
N ALA A 47 -7.34 20.87 -3.07
CA ALA A 47 -7.28 20.21 -1.76
C ALA A 47 -7.78 18.77 -1.84
N GLU A 48 -8.88 18.52 -2.55
CA GLU A 48 -9.41 17.17 -2.77
C GLU A 48 -8.41 16.30 -3.55
N HIS A 49 -7.81 16.81 -4.63
CA HIS A 49 -6.77 16.07 -5.35
C HIS A 49 -5.52 15.79 -4.51
N LYS A 50 -5.08 16.74 -3.68
CA LYS A 50 -3.97 16.51 -2.74
C LYS A 50 -4.31 15.42 -1.73
N HIS A 51 -5.52 15.45 -1.19
CA HIS A 51 -5.96 14.46 -0.22
C HIS A 51 -6.00 13.07 -0.85
N ALA A 52 -6.52 12.95 -2.07
CA ALA A 52 -6.54 11.73 -2.84
C ALA A 52 -5.13 11.14 -3.05
N ILE A 53 -4.17 11.97 -3.47
CA ILE A 53 -2.76 11.58 -3.64
C ILE A 53 -2.17 11.11 -2.31
N PHE A 54 -2.44 11.82 -1.22
CA PHE A 54 -1.91 11.47 0.09
C PHE A 54 -2.43 10.12 0.59
N VAL A 55 -3.74 9.88 0.47
CA VAL A 55 -4.36 8.61 0.85
C VAL A 55 -3.83 7.46 -0.01
N LEU A 56 -3.78 7.65 -1.34
CA LEU A 56 -3.17 6.66 -2.24
C LEU A 56 -1.72 6.35 -1.87
N GLY A 57 -0.91 7.36 -1.60
CA GLY A 57 0.50 7.18 -1.25
C GLY A 57 0.69 6.39 0.05
N ASN A 58 -0.15 6.62 1.05
CA ASN A 58 -0.09 5.89 2.31
C ASN A 58 -0.52 4.42 2.14
N GLU A 59 -1.59 4.17 1.39
CA GLU A 59 -2.03 2.80 1.10
C GLU A 59 -1.04 2.05 0.20
N LEU A 60 -0.41 2.73 -0.76
CA LEU A 60 0.69 2.19 -1.58
C LEU A 60 1.90 1.81 -0.72
N ALA A 61 2.31 2.66 0.23
CA ALA A 61 3.42 2.34 1.12
C ALA A 61 3.12 1.09 1.96
N ARG A 62 1.91 1.01 2.54
CA ARG A 62 1.47 -0.18 3.29
C ARG A 62 1.40 -1.43 2.42
N ALA A 63 0.90 -1.27 1.20
CA ALA A 63 0.87 -2.33 0.21
C ALA A 63 2.28 -2.88 -0.07
N MET A 64 3.29 -2.02 -0.19
CA MET A 64 4.68 -2.46 -0.43
C MET A 64 5.27 -3.20 0.77
N GLU A 65 5.03 -2.72 1.99
CA GLU A 65 5.49 -3.38 3.22
C GLU A 65 4.90 -4.80 3.38
N GLU A 66 3.61 -4.96 3.10
CA GLU A 66 2.95 -6.28 3.14
C GLU A 66 3.49 -7.25 2.08
N ASP A 67 3.97 -6.74 0.94
CA ASP A 67 4.59 -7.57 -0.11
C ASP A 67 5.91 -8.18 0.33
N GLU A 68 6.76 -7.38 0.96
CA GLU A 68 8.08 -7.79 1.45
C GLU A 68 7.96 -8.91 2.50
N PHE A 69 6.85 -8.91 3.26
CA PHE A 69 6.48 -9.96 4.21
C PHE A 69 5.80 -11.19 3.59
N SER A 70 5.54 -11.24 2.28
CA SER A 70 4.89 -12.39 1.64
C SER A 70 5.88 -13.47 1.17
N GLY A 71 7.14 -13.08 0.92
CA GLY A 71 8.23 -13.97 0.51
C GLY A 71 9.20 -14.33 1.65
N PHE A 72 10.45 -13.88 1.55
CA PHE A 72 11.55 -14.22 2.46
C PHE A 72 11.29 -13.89 3.94
N GLY A 73 10.48 -12.85 4.22
CA GLY A 73 10.10 -12.48 5.59
C GLY A 73 9.26 -13.56 6.30
N ARG A 74 8.47 -14.37 5.58
CA ARG A 74 7.76 -15.50 6.22
C ARG A 74 8.67 -16.65 6.56
N THR A 75 9.70 -16.88 5.74
CA THR A 75 10.65 -17.96 5.99
C THR A 75 11.43 -17.72 7.28
N SER A 76 11.88 -16.49 7.55
CA SER A 76 12.54 -16.16 8.81
C SER A 76 11.62 -16.29 10.03
N VAL A 77 10.35 -15.87 9.93
CA VAL A 77 9.34 -16.06 10.99
C VAL A 77 9.09 -17.54 11.25
N ARG A 78 8.90 -18.35 10.21
CA ARG A 78 8.72 -19.81 10.31
C ARG A 78 9.95 -20.48 10.91
N MET A 79 11.16 -20.04 10.53
CA MET A 79 12.42 -20.55 11.09
C MET A 79 12.54 -20.22 12.58
N GLN A 80 12.13 -19.02 12.99
CA GLN A 80 12.10 -18.60 14.40
C GLN A 80 11.06 -19.39 15.22
N GLU A 81 9.87 -19.61 14.68
CA GLU A 81 8.85 -20.47 15.29
C GLU A 81 9.39 -21.90 15.49
N LEU A 82 10.02 -22.46 14.46
CA LEU A 82 10.62 -23.80 14.51
C LEU A 82 11.75 -23.87 15.54
N ALA A 83 12.60 -22.85 15.63
CA ALA A 83 13.61 -22.75 16.66
C ALA A 83 12.99 -22.69 18.07
N ASN A 84 11.93 -21.90 18.26
CA ASN A 84 11.22 -21.81 19.53
C ASN A 84 10.56 -23.13 19.95
N HIS A 85 10.16 -23.97 18.99
CA HIS A 85 9.63 -25.32 19.25
C HIS A 85 10.73 -26.37 19.51
N CYS A 86 11.95 -26.16 19.00
CA CYS A 86 13.10 -27.03 19.26
C CYS A 86 13.82 -26.71 20.58
N ILE A 87 13.61 -25.53 21.18
CA ILE A 87 14.19 -25.19 22.48
C ILE A 87 13.32 -25.78 23.60
N PRO A 88 13.83 -26.71 24.42
CA PRO A 88 13.07 -27.28 25.54
C PRO A 88 12.69 -26.19 26.56
N PRO A 89 11.56 -26.34 27.27
CA PRO A 89 11.00 -25.30 28.15
C PRO A 89 11.88 -24.88 29.34
N MET A 90 13.06 -25.48 29.53
CA MET A 90 13.99 -25.15 30.62
C MET A 90 14.95 -23.98 30.32
N LEU A 91 14.88 -23.36 29.13
CA LEU A 91 15.79 -22.30 28.69
C LEU A 91 15.10 -20.97 28.32
N LYS A 92 13.86 -20.76 28.76
CA LYS A 92 13.22 -19.43 28.68
C LYS A 92 13.53 -18.67 29.98
N VAL A 93 14.50 -17.75 29.89
CA VAL A 93 14.80 -16.74 30.93
C VAL A 93 13.97 -15.49 30.65
#